data_AF-A0A8C5PHG6-F1
#
_entry.id   AF-A0A8C5PHG6-F1
#
_cell.length_a   1.000
_cell.length_b   1.000
_cell.length_c   1.000
_cell.angle_alpha   90.00
_cell.angle_beta   90.00
_cell.angle_gamma   90.00
#
_symmetry.space_group_name_H-M   'P 1'
#
loop_
_entity.id
_entity.type
_entity.pdbx_description
1 polymer ?
#
loop_
_entity_poly.entity_id
_entity_poly.type
_entity_poly.pdbx_seq_one_letter_code
_entity_poly.pdbx_strand_id
1 'polypeptide(L)'
;MDPDTVAEWCGEHSSQSECCIVMDIPADTWAEDQIRQAVATLAPDHRGLILDIEKNPDTSHMYVLLEWRKGVPPCFQGTSVKLAEEVEVQLIKPSMPRGESASVPAPSPLAMIGPEFIVAIGDLLAKCQKTSPPHTNFGYRRLRNFTGNIPTPAGEETFEEWVEQAMQALDEWDVPEAQKKQRITESLKGPASGAVRNLKLSRKDCTALDYLNVLEEVFGRTEKAAELVYQYEHTYQRRGERMTKYMRRLDKILHQILLKKRSE
;
A
#
# COMPACT_ATOMS: atom_id res chain seq x y z
N MET A 1 17.55 30.87 5.05
CA MET A 1 16.15 31.07 4.59
C MET A 1 15.38 31.70 5.74
N ASP A 2 14.49 32.66 5.48
CA ASP A 2 13.65 33.29 6.51
C ASP A 2 12.28 32.60 6.65
N PRO A 3 11.57 32.74 7.79
CA PRO A 3 10.28 32.10 8.04
C PRO A 3 9.18 32.44 7.03
N ASP A 4 9.19 33.64 6.44
CA ASP A 4 8.17 34.07 5.47
C ASP A 4 8.39 33.35 4.13
N THR A 5 9.64 33.25 3.68
CA THR A 5 10.02 32.46 2.50
C THR A 5 9.68 30.97 2.68
N VAL A 6 9.84 30.41 3.88
CA VAL A 6 9.42 29.02 4.18
C VAL A 6 7.90 28.86 4.08
N ALA A 7 7.11 29.85 4.49
CA ALA A 7 5.66 29.80 4.39
C ALA A 7 5.19 29.84 2.93
N GLU A 8 5.84 30.64 2.09
CA GLU A 8 5.59 30.65 0.64
C GLU A 8 5.93 29.29 0.02
N TRP A 9 7.09 28.72 0.35
CA TRP A 9 7.53 27.41 -0.14
C TRP A 9 6.57 26.28 0.26
N CYS A 10 6.01 26.32 1.48
CA CYS A 10 4.94 25.38 1.87
C CYS A 10 3.69 25.52 0.97
N GLY A 11 3.33 26.75 0.62
CA GLY A 11 2.19 27.06 -0.24
C GLY A 11 2.34 26.50 -1.66
N GLU A 12 3.54 26.56 -2.24
CA GLU A 12 3.85 26.01 -3.56
C GLU A 12 3.59 24.50 -3.64
N HIS A 13 3.84 23.78 -2.54
CA HIS A 13 3.61 22.34 -2.42
C HIS A 13 2.20 21.97 -1.89
N SER A 14 1.30 22.95 -1.76
CA SER A 14 -0.05 22.76 -1.19
C SER A 14 -0.05 22.18 0.23
N SER A 15 1.02 22.45 1.00
CA SER A 15 1.20 21.94 2.35
C SER A 15 0.85 22.99 3.41
N GLN A 16 0.37 22.51 4.57
CA GLN A 16 0.01 23.40 5.67
C GLN A 16 1.24 23.82 6.46
N SER A 17 1.40 25.12 6.72
CA SER A 17 2.52 25.67 7.51
C SER A 17 2.65 25.02 8.90
N GLU A 18 1.54 24.58 9.51
CA GLU A 18 1.53 23.90 10.81
C GLU A 18 2.07 22.45 10.78
N CYS A 19 2.18 21.87 9.59
CA CYS A 19 2.66 20.52 9.36
C CYS A 19 4.09 20.47 8.81
N CYS A 20 4.70 21.64 8.55
CA CYS A 20 5.96 21.75 7.83
C CYS A 20 7.10 22.35 8.67
N ILE A 21 8.32 21.93 8.36
CA ILE A 21 9.54 22.57 8.86
C ILE A 21 10.64 22.49 7.83
N VAL A 22 11.51 23.50 7.79
CA VAL A 22 12.73 23.46 6.98
C VAL A 22 13.93 23.16 7.86
N MET A 23 14.75 22.20 7.44
CA MET A 23 16.06 21.94 8.03
C MET A 23 17.13 22.64 7.22
N ASP A 24 18.02 23.36 7.90
CA ASP A 24 19.20 24.00 7.32
C ASP A 24 20.44 23.13 7.57
N ILE A 25 20.96 22.52 6.50
CA ILE A 25 22.06 21.54 6.53
C ILE A 25 23.23 22.06 5.67
N PRO A 26 24.50 22.02 6.12
CA PRO A 26 25.63 22.40 5.28
C PRO A 26 25.78 21.47 4.05
N ALA A 27 25.93 22.06 2.85
CA ALA A 27 25.64 21.46 1.54
C ALA A 27 26.52 20.28 1.07
N ASP A 28 27.56 19.91 1.81
CA ASP A 28 28.47 18.81 1.45
C ASP A 28 28.45 17.65 2.47
N THR A 29 27.51 17.68 3.40
CA THR A 29 27.58 16.84 4.60
C THR A 29 26.67 15.60 4.53
N TRP A 30 25.57 15.67 3.77
CA TRP A 30 24.55 14.62 3.74
C TRP A 30 23.95 14.43 2.34
N ALA A 31 23.88 13.17 1.89
CA ALA A 31 23.07 12.78 0.73
C ALA A 31 21.57 12.65 1.13
N GLU A 32 20.67 12.76 0.15
CA GLU A 32 19.22 12.69 0.37
C GLU A 32 18.79 11.44 1.16
N ASP A 33 19.33 10.27 0.81
CA ASP A 33 19.02 9.01 1.49
C ASP A 33 19.42 9.02 2.97
N GLN A 34 20.55 9.65 3.29
CA GLN A 34 21.01 9.78 4.67
C GLN A 34 20.08 10.70 5.48
N ILE A 35 19.57 11.77 4.86
CA ILE A 35 18.60 12.69 5.48
C ILE A 35 17.29 11.96 5.74
N ARG A 36 16.78 11.21 4.75
CA ARG A 36 15.57 10.37 4.90
C ARG A 36 15.73 9.39 6.05
N GLN A 37 16.87 8.72 6.13
CA GLN A 37 17.16 7.77 7.20
C GLN A 37 17.22 8.45 8.57
N ALA A 38 17.90 9.59 8.70
CA ALA A 38 18.01 10.32 9.96
C ALA A 38 16.65 10.85 10.45
N VAL A 39 15.83 11.40 9.55
CA VAL A 39 14.46 11.86 9.89
C VAL A 39 13.60 10.68 10.36
N ALA A 40 13.71 9.51 9.72
CA ALA A 40 13.00 8.30 10.14
C ALA A 40 13.48 7.78 11.50
N THR A 41 14.77 7.91 11.83
CA THR A 41 15.30 7.55 13.15
C THR A 41 14.83 8.49 14.25
N LEU A 42 14.75 9.80 13.97
CA LEU A 42 14.32 10.81 14.96
C LEU A 42 12.82 10.78 15.25
N ALA A 43 12.00 10.32 14.30
CA ALA A 43 10.56 10.25 14.43
C ALA A 43 9.99 8.92 13.88
N PRO A 44 10.31 7.77 14.50
CA PRO A 44 9.95 6.44 13.98
C PRO A 44 8.43 6.21 13.88
N ASP A 45 7.67 6.82 14.79
CA ASP A 45 6.20 6.72 14.83
C ASP A 45 5.51 7.76 13.93
N HIS A 46 6.27 8.69 13.33
CA HIS A 46 5.73 9.77 12.52
C HIS A 46 6.39 9.78 11.14
N ARG A 47 5.63 9.38 10.12
CA ARG A 47 6.12 9.35 8.74
C ARG A 47 6.32 10.77 8.19
N GLY A 48 7.53 11.30 8.32
CA GLY A 48 7.96 12.55 7.70
C GLY A 48 8.24 12.36 6.22
N LEU A 49 7.78 13.29 5.39
CA LEU A 49 8.04 13.33 3.96
C LEU A 49 8.99 14.48 3.67
N ILE A 50 10.02 14.23 2.86
CA ILE A 50 10.78 15.29 2.20
C ILE A 50 9.95 15.74 1.00
N LEU A 51 9.46 16.97 1.05
CA LEU A 51 8.69 17.60 -0.04
C LEU A 51 9.62 18.14 -1.11
N ASP A 52 10.69 18.82 -0.70
CA ASP A 52 11.63 19.44 -1.62
C ASP A 52 12.99 19.69 -0.95
N ILE A 53 14.03 19.87 -1.77
CA ILE A 53 15.40 20.17 -1.35
C ILE A 53 15.95 21.30 -2.22
N GLU A 54 16.21 22.44 -1.59
CA GLU A 54 16.81 23.60 -2.25
C GLU A 54 18.26 23.75 -1.80
N LYS A 55 19.19 23.92 -2.75
CA LYS A 55 20.60 24.17 -2.47
C LYS A 55 20.92 25.62 -2.75
N ASN A 56 21.41 26.33 -1.75
CA ASN A 56 21.87 27.70 -1.94
C ASN A 56 23.34 27.69 -2.42
N PRO A 57 23.60 28.10 -3.67
CA PRO A 57 24.94 28.08 -4.26
C PRO A 57 25.91 29.09 -3.63
N ASP A 58 25.39 30.14 -2.98
CA ASP A 58 26.20 31.23 -2.43
C ASP A 58 26.64 30.96 -0.98
N THR A 59 25.85 30.21 -0.22
CA THR A 59 26.12 29.94 1.19
C THR A 59 26.66 28.54 1.47
N SER A 60 26.66 27.63 0.48
CA SER A 60 26.95 26.20 0.71
C SER A 60 26.04 25.59 1.80
N HIS A 61 24.78 26.03 1.85
CA HIS A 61 23.74 25.44 2.69
C HIS A 61 22.66 24.79 1.83
N MET A 62 22.04 23.75 2.36
CA MET A 62 20.95 22.99 1.77
C MET A 62 19.75 23.04 2.70
N TYR A 63 18.63 23.49 2.16
CA TYR A 63 17.35 23.58 2.83
C TYR A 63 16.50 22.36 2.46
N VAL A 64 16.00 21.65 3.47
CA VAL A 64 15.16 20.47 3.27
C VAL A 64 13.78 20.75 3.84
N LEU A 65 12.75 20.77 2.99
CA LEU A 65 11.37 20.96 3.40
C LEU A 65 10.76 19.61 3.81
N LEU A 66 10.32 19.52 5.07
CA LEU A 66 9.72 18.34 5.65
C LEU A 66 8.25 18.56 5.99
N GLU A 67 7.41 17.54 5.76
CA GLU A 67 6.00 17.54 6.12
C GLU A 67 5.59 16.28 6.90
N TRP A 68 4.73 16.46 7.91
CA TRP A 68 4.05 15.38 8.62
C TRP A 68 2.53 15.53 8.59
N ARG A 69 1.83 14.47 8.17
CA ARG A 69 0.35 14.44 8.07
C ARG A 69 -0.42 14.68 9.37
N LYS A 70 0.24 14.62 10.52
CA LYS A 70 -0.38 14.77 11.86
C LYS A 70 0.24 15.92 12.65
N GLY A 71 0.91 16.85 11.96
CA GLY A 71 1.66 17.95 12.59
C GLY A 71 3.12 17.58 12.89
N VAL A 72 3.93 18.61 13.09
CA VAL A 72 5.37 18.51 13.32
C VAL A 72 5.66 17.78 14.66
N PRO A 73 6.46 16.69 14.66
CA PRO A 73 6.77 15.93 15.87
C PRO A 73 7.49 16.78 16.92
N PRO A 74 7.38 16.46 18.23
CA PRO A 74 8.00 17.24 19.31
C PRO A 74 9.52 17.45 19.16
N CYS A 75 10.24 16.47 18.60
CA CYS A 75 11.69 16.56 18.36
C CYS A 75 12.08 17.60 17.31
N PHE A 76 11.12 18.03 16.46
CA PHE A 76 11.29 19.08 15.46
C PHE A 76 10.62 20.40 15.87
N GLN A 77 10.10 20.51 17.10
CA GLN A 77 9.50 21.78 17.58
C GLN A 77 10.54 22.73 18.19
N GLY A 78 11.80 22.34 18.29
CA GLY A 78 12.90 23.18 18.77
C GLY A 78 13.42 24.18 17.73
N THR A 79 14.57 24.79 18.02
CA THR A 79 15.34 25.63 17.09
C THR A 79 16.41 24.83 16.36
N SER A 80 16.82 23.69 16.90
CA SER A 80 17.80 22.78 16.29
C SER A 80 17.45 21.32 16.60
N VAL A 81 17.99 20.40 15.79
CA VAL A 81 17.91 18.96 16.02
C VAL A 81 19.24 18.30 15.67
N LYS A 82 19.60 17.21 16.35
CA LYS A 82 20.82 16.45 16.07
C LYS A 82 20.51 15.29 15.12
N LEU A 83 21.13 15.30 13.94
CA LEU A 83 21.11 14.20 12.98
C LEU A 83 22.23 13.21 13.27
N ALA A 84 21.90 11.92 13.33
CA ALA A 84 22.80 10.79 13.65
C ALA A 84 23.79 11.06 14.79
N GLU A 85 23.35 11.78 15.83
CA GLU A 85 24.14 12.15 17.02
C GLU A 85 25.38 13.03 16.78
N GLU A 86 25.75 13.33 15.54
CA GLU A 86 26.99 14.03 15.18
C GLU A 86 26.78 15.45 14.65
N VAL A 87 25.64 15.74 14.00
CA VAL A 87 25.44 17.03 13.30
C VAL A 87 24.21 17.75 13.84
N GLU A 88 24.42 18.91 14.47
CA GLU A 88 23.34 19.80 14.90
C GLU A 88 22.92 20.72 13.75
N VAL A 89 21.66 20.60 13.32
CA VAL A 89 21.08 21.38 12.22
C VAL A 89 20.03 22.34 12.75
N GLN A 90 19.90 23.49 12.12
CA GLN A 90 18.91 24.50 12.50
C GLN A 90 17.56 24.18 11.86
N LEU A 91 16.50 24.51 12.60
CA LEU A 91 15.11 24.33 12.20
C LEU A 91 14.45 25.69 11.98
N ILE A 92 13.90 25.87 10.79
CA ILE A 92 13.22 27.09 10.37
C ILE A 92 11.74 26.77 10.23
N LYS A 93 10.94 27.40 11.08
CA LYS A 93 9.47 27.25 11.05
C LYS A 93 8.87 28.28 10.09
N PRO A 94 7.84 27.91 9.31
CA PRO A 94 7.11 28.88 8.51
C PRO A 94 6.44 29.93 9.40
N SER A 95 6.42 31.17 8.92
CA SER A 95 5.66 32.27 9.50
C SER A 95 4.17 31.94 9.44
N MET A 96 3.46 32.12 10.55
CA MET A 96 2.00 31.93 10.57
C MET A 96 1.34 33.18 9.98
N PRO A 97 0.32 33.04 9.12
CA PRO A 97 -0.41 34.19 8.61
C PRO A 97 -1.02 34.94 9.80
N ARG A 98 -0.59 36.20 9.98
CA ARG A 98 -1.01 37.08 11.06
C ARG A 98 -2.48 37.45 10.87
N GLY A 99 -3.38 36.68 11.47
CA GLY A 99 -4.79 37.06 11.61
C GLY A 99 -4.90 38.29 12.49
N GLU A 100 -5.35 39.41 11.92
CA GLU A 100 -5.72 40.62 12.65
C GLU A 100 -6.73 40.28 13.75
N SER A 101 -6.40 40.68 14.97
CA SER A 101 -7.23 40.49 16.15
C SER A 101 -8.36 41.52 16.16
N ALA A 102 -9.60 41.08 15.95
CA ALA A 102 -10.78 41.81 16.40
C ALA A 102 -11.53 40.97 17.43
N SER A 103 -11.54 41.45 18.66
CA SER A 103 -12.28 40.90 19.80
C SER A 103 -13.78 40.90 19.54
N VAL A 104 -14.41 39.74 19.53
CA VAL A 104 -15.87 39.58 19.69
C VAL A 104 -16.10 38.38 20.62
N PRO A 105 -16.97 38.47 21.65
CA PRO A 105 -17.22 37.33 22.53
C PRO A 105 -17.89 36.20 21.73
N ALA A 106 -17.39 34.99 21.91
CA ALA A 106 -17.82 33.79 21.19
C ALA A 106 -19.32 33.48 21.41
N PRO A 107 -20.12 33.27 20.36
CA PRO A 107 -21.35 32.52 20.47
C PRO A 107 -21.05 31.03 20.28
N SER A 108 -21.66 30.20 21.12
CA SER A 108 -21.50 28.74 21.13
C SER A 108 -21.79 28.09 19.75
N PRO A 109 -21.04 27.04 19.36
CA PRO A 109 -21.01 26.49 17.99
C PRO A 109 -22.31 25.79 17.53
N LEU A 110 -23.36 25.75 18.34
CA LEU A 110 -24.62 25.07 18.02
C LEU A 110 -25.70 25.98 17.44
N ALA A 111 -25.53 27.31 17.46
CA ALA A 111 -26.52 28.25 16.94
C ALA A 111 -26.38 28.57 15.44
N MET A 112 -25.35 28.05 14.76
CA MET A 112 -24.96 28.49 13.41
C MET A 112 -25.33 27.51 12.28
N ILE A 113 -26.09 26.45 12.55
CA ILE A 113 -26.61 25.59 11.49
C ILE A 113 -27.86 26.24 10.90
N GLY A 114 -27.66 27.23 10.05
CA GLY A 114 -28.73 27.83 9.25
C GLY A 114 -29.30 26.82 8.24
N PRO A 115 -30.55 27.00 7.77
CA PRO A 115 -31.17 26.13 6.78
C PRO A 115 -30.32 26.01 5.49
N GLU A 116 -29.55 27.04 5.16
CA GLU A 116 -28.58 27.05 4.05
C GLU A 116 -27.51 25.96 4.17
N PHE A 117 -27.04 25.65 5.38
CA PHE A 117 -26.04 24.60 5.60
C PHE A 117 -26.64 23.21 5.47
N ILE A 118 -27.90 23.02 5.92
CA ILE A 118 -28.64 21.77 5.74
C ILE A 118 -28.91 21.52 4.25
N VAL A 119 -29.29 22.57 3.51
CA VAL A 119 -29.47 22.53 2.05
C VAL A 119 -28.13 22.26 1.36
N ALA A 120 -27.04 22.91 1.75
CA ALA A 120 -25.72 22.69 1.17
C ALA A 120 -25.19 21.26 1.43
N ILE A 121 -25.45 20.68 2.61
CA ILE A 121 -25.17 19.27 2.88
C ILE A 121 -26.06 18.36 2.03
N GLY A 122 -27.36 18.69 1.89
CA GLY A 122 -28.28 17.95 1.03
C GLY A 122 -27.84 17.95 -0.44
N ASP A 123 -27.41 19.09 -0.94
CA ASP A 123 -26.88 19.28 -2.29
C ASP A 123 -25.53 18.59 -2.48
N LEU A 124 -24.65 18.64 -1.48
CA LEU A 124 -23.39 17.93 -1.49
C LEU A 124 -23.62 16.42 -1.47
N LEU A 125 -24.56 15.93 -0.66
CA LEU A 125 -24.92 14.51 -0.61
C LEU A 125 -25.55 14.05 -1.93
N ALA A 126 -26.40 14.87 -2.55
CA ALA A 126 -26.96 14.60 -3.87
C ALA A 126 -25.89 14.64 -4.99
N LYS A 127 -24.91 15.55 -4.89
CA LYS A 127 -23.75 15.61 -5.80
C LYS A 127 -22.78 14.44 -5.60
N CYS A 128 -22.61 13.96 -4.36
CA CYS A 128 -21.81 12.78 -4.03
C CYS A 128 -22.55 11.46 -4.33
N GLN A 129 -23.88 11.47 -4.41
CA GLN A 129 -24.69 10.32 -4.86
C GLN A 129 -24.76 10.18 -6.38
N LYS A 130 -24.17 11.10 -7.16
CA LYS A 130 -23.73 10.74 -8.52
C LYS A 130 -22.58 9.78 -8.35
N THR A 131 -22.94 8.51 -8.24
CA THR A 131 -22.10 7.36 -8.49
C THR A 131 -21.49 7.52 -9.87
N SER A 132 -20.35 8.22 -9.91
CA SER A 132 -19.36 7.92 -10.93
C SER A 132 -19.18 6.40 -10.90
N PRO A 133 -19.26 5.70 -12.05
CA PRO A 133 -18.93 4.30 -12.05
C PRO A 133 -17.53 4.17 -11.43
N PRO A 134 -17.31 3.21 -10.53
CA PRO A 134 -16.04 3.06 -9.84
C PRO A 134 -14.95 3.07 -10.89
N HIS A 135 -13.97 3.93 -10.64
CA HIS A 135 -12.84 4.23 -11.50
C HIS A 135 -12.37 2.92 -12.12
N THR A 136 -12.34 2.89 -13.45
CA THR A 136 -12.01 1.71 -14.23
C THR A 136 -10.75 1.05 -13.66
N ASN A 137 -10.95 -0.15 -13.11
CA ASN A 137 -9.94 -1.11 -12.69
C ASN A 137 -9.00 -1.46 -13.86
N PHE A 138 -8.10 -0.57 -14.27
CA PHE A 138 -6.93 -1.00 -15.03
C PHE A 138 -5.92 -1.59 -14.04
N GLY A 139 -6.18 -2.81 -13.56
CA GLY A 139 -5.25 -3.57 -12.71
C GLY A 139 -5.79 -4.10 -11.38
N TYR A 140 -7.08 -3.95 -11.06
CA TYR A 140 -7.66 -4.57 -9.86
C TYR A 140 -8.65 -5.68 -10.21
N ARG A 141 -8.11 -6.90 -10.30
CA ARG A 141 -8.90 -8.15 -10.21
C ARG A 141 -8.90 -8.61 -8.75
N ARG A 142 -10.05 -8.51 -8.08
CA ARG A 142 -10.21 -9.04 -6.72
C ARG A 142 -10.24 -10.57 -6.77
N LEU A 143 -9.39 -11.21 -5.96
CA LEU A 143 -9.43 -12.66 -5.81
C LEU A 143 -10.70 -13.12 -5.10
N ARG A 144 -11.22 -14.27 -5.51
CA ARG A 144 -12.32 -14.93 -4.80
C ARG A 144 -11.85 -15.44 -3.45
N ASN A 145 -12.80 -15.76 -2.57
CA ASN A 145 -12.47 -16.34 -1.29
C ASN A 145 -12.01 -17.80 -1.45
N PHE A 146 -11.01 -18.19 -0.68
CA PHE A 146 -10.53 -19.57 -0.59
C PHE A 146 -10.32 -19.96 0.87
N THR A 147 -11.02 -21.01 1.31
CA THR A 147 -10.96 -21.49 2.70
C THR A 147 -9.99 -22.67 2.87
N GLY A 148 -9.77 -23.48 1.82
CA GLY A 148 -8.95 -24.70 1.90
C GLY A 148 -9.65 -25.90 2.52
N ASN A 149 -10.99 -25.90 2.56
CA ASN A 149 -11.78 -27.05 3.05
C ASN A 149 -12.03 -28.08 1.95
N ILE A 150 -12.05 -29.36 2.33
CA ILE A 150 -12.40 -30.49 1.45
C ILE A 150 -13.59 -31.25 2.07
N PRO A 151 -14.71 -31.45 1.35
CA PRO A 151 -14.98 -30.96 -0.02
C PRO A 151 -15.14 -29.44 -0.07
N THR A 152 -14.91 -28.84 -1.24
CA THR A 152 -15.02 -27.39 -1.47
C THR A 152 -16.43 -26.90 -1.12
N PRO A 153 -16.59 -25.90 -0.25
CA PRO A 153 -17.89 -25.33 0.09
C PRO A 153 -18.64 -24.78 -1.14
N ALA A 154 -19.97 -24.81 -1.11
CA ALA A 154 -20.77 -24.26 -2.19
C ALA A 154 -20.51 -22.74 -2.35
N GLY A 155 -20.10 -22.32 -3.55
CA GLY A 155 -19.76 -20.93 -3.85
C GLY A 155 -18.27 -20.59 -3.69
N GLU A 156 -17.44 -21.52 -3.24
CA GLU A 156 -15.98 -21.41 -3.30
C GLU A 156 -15.40 -22.14 -4.52
N GLU A 157 -14.20 -21.74 -4.93
CA GLU A 157 -13.43 -22.38 -6.00
C GLU A 157 -12.54 -23.48 -5.43
N THR A 158 -12.23 -24.47 -6.26
CA THR A 158 -11.18 -25.44 -5.91
C THR A 158 -9.83 -24.73 -5.81
N PHE A 159 -8.87 -25.31 -5.07
CA PHE A 159 -7.55 -24.71 -4.96
C PHE A 159 -6.90 -24.47 -6.33
N GLU A 160 -7.01 -25.45 -7.25
CA GLU A 160 -6.49 -25.36 -8.62
C GLU A 160 -7.02 -24.14 -9.40
N GLU A 161 -8.32 -23.87 -9.29
CA GLU A 161 -8.96 -22.74 -9.99
C GLU A 161 -8.58 -21.41 -9.33
N TRP A 162 -8.50 -21.38 -8.00
CA TRP A 162 -8.17 -20.19 -7.25
C TRP A 162 -6.70 -19.78 -7.43
N VAL A 163 -5.76 -20.73 -7.40
CA VAL A 163 -4.33 -20.45 -7.54
C VAL A 163 -3.98 -19.96 -8.94
N GLU A 164 -4.64 -20.48 -9.98
CA GLU A 164 -4.49 -19.99 -11.35
C GLU A 164 -4.92 -18.51 -11.46
N GLN A 165 -6.06 -18.15 -10.87
CA GLN A 165 -6.50 -16.76 -10.80
C GLN A 165 -5.54 -15.89 -9.98
N ALA A 166 -5.01 -16.42 -8.87
CA ALA A 166 -4.08 -15.71 -8.00
C ALA A 166 -2.74 -15.43 -8.70
N MET A 167 -2.19 -16.41 -9.42
CA MET A 167 -0.97 -16.24 -10.21
C MET A 167 -1.16 -15.23 -11.33
N GLN A 168 -2.26 -15.31 -12.07
CA GLN A 168 -2.58 -14.33 -13.11
C GLN A 168 -2.72 -12.91 -12.51
N ALA A 169 -3.44 -12.78 -11.40
CA ALA A 169 -3.60 -11.48 -10.75
C ALA A 169 -2.27 -10.93 -10.22
N LEU A 170 -1.36 -11.78 -9.74
CA LEU A 170 -0.05 -11.37 -9.24
C LEU A 170 0.81 -10.72 -10.35
N ASP A 171 0.71 -11.25 -11.57
CA ASP A 171 1.37 -10.75 -12.79
C ASP A 171 0.75 -9.43 -13.27
N GLU A 172 -0.58 -9.33 -13.24
CA GLU A 172 -1.33 -8.14 -13.65
C GLU A 172 -1.27 -6.98 -12.63
N TRP A 173 -1.04 -7.29 -11.35
CA TRP A 173 -1.02 -6.28 -10.28
C TRP A 173 0.25 -5.43 -10.33
N ASP A 174 0.11 -4.20 -10.80
CA ASP A 174 1.14 -3.15 -10.70
C ASP A 174 0.99 -2.35 -9.38
N VAL A 175 1.22 -3.02 -8.26
CA VAL A 175 1.18 -2.42 -6.91
C VAL A 175 2.32 -2.92 -6.04
N PRO A 176 2.69 -2.19 -4.97
CA PRO A 176 3.75 -2.61 -4.07
C PRO A 176 3.51 -4.00 -3.46
N GLU A 177 4.61 -4.70 -3.17
CA GLU A 177 4.62 -6.06 -2.63
C GLU A 177 3.76 -6.23 -1.36
N ALA A 178 3.75 -5.22 -0.49
CA ALA A 178 2.91 -5.20 0.69
C ALA A 178 1.40 -5.28 0.36
N GLN A 179 0.96 -4.59 -0.69
CA GLN A 179 -0.43 -4.65 -1.15
C GLN A 179 -0.75 -5.99 -1.81
N LYS A 180 0.16 -6.57 -2.60
CA LYS A 180 -0.02 -7.92 -3.16
C LYS A 180 -0.25 -8.94 -2.04
N LYS A 181 0.62 -8.91 -1.00
CA LYS A 181 0.49 -9.75 0.20
C LYS A 181 -0.81 -9.54 0.95
N GLN A 182 -1.25 -8.28 1.09
CA GLN A 182 -2.52 -7.95 1.72
C GLN A 182 -3.70 -8.52 0.93
N ARG A 183 -3.76 -8.29 -0.39
CA ARG A 183 -4.84 -8.77 -1.26
C ARG A 183 -4.98 -10.29 -1.24
N ILE A 184 -3.86 -11.02 -1.29
CA ILE A 184 -3.87 -12.48 -1.12
C ILE A 184 -4.42 -12.85 0.26
N THR A 185 -3.92 -12.23 1.34
CA THR A 185 -4.37 -12.52 2.70
C THR A 185 -5.88 -12.28 2.88
N GLU A 186 -6.43 -11.24 2.23
CA GLU A 186 -7.85 -10.89 2.31
C GLU A 186 -8.78 -11.92 1.66
N SER A 187 -8.34 -12.58 0.58
CA SER A 187 -9.06 -13.71 -0.04
C SER A 187 -9.02 -15.00 0.77
N LEU A 188 -8.06 -15.16 1.67
CA LEU A 188 -7.91 -16.40 2.42
C LEU A 188 -8.81 -16.41 3.66
N LYS A 189 -9.36 -17.59 3.97
CA LYS A 189 -10.15 -17.90 5.17
C LYS A 189 -9.71 -19.23 5.78
N GLY A 190 -10.18 -19.52 6.99
CA GLY A 190 -10.03 -20.83 7.63
C GLY A 190 -8.60 -21.43 7.59
N PRO A 191 -8.45 -22.72 7.26
CA PRO A 191 -7.15 -23.39 7.13
C PRO A 191 -6.15 -22.68 6.22
N ALA A 192 -6.61 -22.12 5.09
CA ALA A 192 -5.73 -21.44 4.14
C ALA A 192 -5.09 -20.17 4.74
N SER A 193 -5.85 -19.38 5.51
CA SER A 193 -5.31 -18.25 6.27
C SER A 193 -4.30 -18.71 7.34
N GLY A 194 -4.53 -19.89 7.94
CA GLY A 194 -3.63 -20.51 8.90
C GLY A 194 -2.25 -20.84 8.32
N ALA A 195 -2.20 -21.45 7.13
CA ALA A 195 -0.95 -21.78 6.44
C ALA A 195 -0.07 -20.55 6.20
N VAL A 196 -0.64 -19.49 5.62
CA VAL A 196 0.08 -18.23 5.37
C VAL A 196 0.51 -17.55 6.68
N ARG A 197 -0.29 -17.64 7.74
CA ARG A 197 0.09 -17.11 9.06
C ARG A 197 1.31 -17.83 9.62
N ASN A 198 1.34 -19.16 9.53
CA ASN A 198 2.47 -19.96 10.00
C ASN A 198 3.76 -19.61 9.23
N LEU A 199 3.66 -19.41 7.91
CA LEU A 199 4.79 -18.93 7.11
C LEU A 199 5.31 -17.56 7.58
N LYS A 200 4.42 -16.60 7.89
CA LYS A 200 4.83 -15.28 8.40
C LYS A 200 5.52 -15.36 9.76
N LEU A 201 5.18 -16.36 10.59
CA LEU A 201 5.83 -16.59 11.88
C LEU A 201 7.22 -17.20 11.73
N SER A 202 7.44 -18.05 10.72
CA SER A 202 8.73 -18.69 10.47
C SER A 202 9.70 -17.80 9.69
N ARG A 203 9.20 -16.94 8.79
CA ARG A 203 10.03 -16.13 7.89
C ARG A 203 9.48 -14.70 7.70
N LYS A 204 10.31 -13.69 7.99
CA LYS A 204 9.91 -12.27 8.02
C LYS A 204 9.93 -11.57 6.65
N ASP A 205 10.72 -12.07 5.71
CA ASP A 205 10.99 -11.51 4.38
C ASP A 205 10.18 -12.18 3.27
N CYS A 206 9.05 -12.82 3.61
CA CYS A 206 8.18 -13.47 2.62
C CYS A 206 7.59 -12.49 1.60
N THR A 207 7.52 -12.94 0.35
CA THR A 207 6.82 -12.33 -0.78
C THR A 207 5.37 -12.86 -0.89
N ALA A 208 4.58 -12.26 -1.77
CA ALA A 208 3.25 -12.70 -2.16
C ALA A 208 3.31 -14.01 -2.95
N LEU A 209 4.36 -14.23 -3.73
CA LEU A 209 4.61 -15.51 -4.40
C LEU A 209 4.88 -16.61 -3.37
N ASP A 210 5.64 -16.32 -2.30
CA ASP A 210 5.86 -17.27 -1.20
C ASP A 210 4.55 -17.70 -0.52
N TYR A 211 3.54 -16.81 -0.46
CA TYR A 211 2.22 -17.18 0.07
C TYR A 211 1.51 -18.18 -0.85
N LEU A 212 1.65 -18.05 -2.16
CA LEU A 212 1.09 -19.02 -3.10
C LEU A 212 1.83 -20.35 -3.02
N ASN A 213 3.16 -20.34 -2.90
CA ASN A 213 3.96 -21.56 -2.77
C ASN A 213 3.59 -22.37 -1.52
N VAL A 214 3.44 -21.74 -0.35
CA VAL A 214 3.03 -22.48 0.85
C VAL A 214 1.61 -23.01 0.75
N LEU A 215 0.72 -22.33 0.01
CA LEU A 215 -0.63 -22.83 -0.23
C LEU A 215 -0.62 -24.03 -1.20
N GLU A 216 0.25 -24.01 -2.22
CA GLU A 216 0.48 -25.16 -3.11
C GLU A 216 1.03 -26.36 -2.34
N GLU A 217 1.94 -26.16 -1.38
CA GLU A 217 2.46 -27.25 -0.55
C GLU A 217 1.38 -27.90 0.34
N VAL A 218 0.42 -27.11 0.85
CA VAL A 218 -0.58 -27.58 1.81
C VAL A 218 -1.87 -28.07 1.14
N PHE A 219 -2.32 -27.39 0.09
CA PHE A 219 -3.61 -27.63 -0.57
C PHE A 219 -3.49 -28.03 -2.03
N GLY A 220 -2.29 -27.93 -2.60
CA GLY A 220 -2.01 -28.35 -3.96
C GLY A 220 -2.01 -29.85 -4.12
N ARG A 221 -1.80 -30.24 -5.37
CA ARG A 221 -1.71 -31.64 -5.75
C ARG A 221 -0.45 -32.26 -5.17
N THR A 222 -0.61 -33.40 -4.52
CA THR A 222 0.50 -34.21 -4.03
C THR A 222 1.17 -34.99 -5.16
N GLU A 223 0.49 -35.11 -6.31
CA GLU A 223 1.02 -35.80 -7.49
C GLU A 223 2.28 -35.13 -8.03
N LYS A 224 3.27 -35.95 -8.39
CA LYS A 224 4.53 -35.49 -9.02
C LYS A 224 4.32 -35.20 -10.50
N ALA A 225 5.23 -34.43 -11.11
CA ALA A 225 5.19 -34.16 -12.54
C ALA A 225 5.09 -35.46 -13.39
N ALA A 226 5.82 -36.50 -13.02
CA ALA A 226 5.77 -37.81 -13.68
C ALA A 226 4.39 -38.50 -13.58
N GLU A 227 3.72 -38.38 -12.43
CA GLU A 227 2.38 -38.95 -12.23
C GLU A 227 1.32 -38.18 -13.01
N LEU A 228 1.46 -36.86 -13.11
CA LEU A 228 0.60 -36.02 -13.95
C LEU A 228 0.77 -36.32 -15.44
N VAL A 229 2.01 -36.54 -15.91
CA VAL A 229 2.28 -37.00 -17.29
C VAL A 229 1.62 -38.35 -17.54
N TYR A 230 1.79 -39.30 -16.63
CA TYR A 230 1.13 -40.60 -16.71
C TYR A 230 -0.40 -40.45 -16.77
N GLN A 231 -0.98 -39.58 -15.94
CA GLN A 231 -2.41 -39.28 -15.94
C GLN A 231 -2.86 -38.67 -17.27
N TYR A 232 -2.07 -37.78 -17.86
CA TYR A 232 -2.36 -37.17 -19.17
C TYR A 232 -2.41 -38.24 -20.26
N GLU A 233 -1.37 -39.08 -20.35
CA GLU A 233 -1.28 -40.16 -21.34
C GLU A 233 -2.43 -41.17 -21.21
N HIS A 234 -2.91 -41.41 -19.99
CA HIS A 234 -3.99 -42.34 -19.71
C HIS A 234 -5.37 -41.68 -19.62
N THR A 235 -5.48 -40.40 -20.00
CA THR A 235 -6.77 -39.71 -20.08
C THR A 235 -7.37 -39.91 -21.48
N TYR A 236 -8.35 -40.80 -21.55
CA TYR A 236 -9.13 -41.08 -22.75
C TYR A 236 -10.52 -40.42 -22.70
N GLN A 237 -11.07 -40.13 -23.88
CA GLN A 237 -12.46 -39.67 -24.01
C GLN A 237 -13.40 -40.79 -23.55
N ARG A 238 -14.26 -40.49 -22.57
CA ARG A 238 -15.21 -41.49 -22.05
C ARG A 238 -16.33 -41.72 -23.05
N ARG A 239 -16.94 -42.90 -23.03
CA ARG A 239 -18.12 -43.21 -23.85
C ARG A 239 -19.25 -42.22 -23.53
N GLY A 240 -19.70 -41.48 -24.55
CA GLY A 240 -20.75 -40.45 -24.42
C GLY A 240 -20.26 -39.09 -23.90
N GLU A 241 -18.97 -38.91 -23.64
CA GLU A 241 -18.40 -37.60 -23.29
C GLU A 241 -18.28 -36.72 -24.54
N ARG A 242 -18.71 -35.46 -24.44
CA ARG A 242 -18.51 -34.48 -25.52
C ARG A 242 -17.02 -34.20 -25.68
N MET A 243 -16.56 -34.06 -26.92
CA MET A 243 -15.15 -33.78 -27.24
C MET A 243 -14.62 -32.55 -26.48
N THR A 244 -15.40 -31.46 -26.42
CA THR A 244 -15.02 -30.25 -25.67
C THR A 244 -14.77 -30.49 -24.19
N LYS A 245 -15.53 -31.40 -23.57
CA LYS A 245 -15.35 -31.78 -22.16
C LYS A 245 -14.08 -32.62 -21.96
N TYR A 246 -13.81 -33.53 -22.89
CA TYR A 246 -12.56 -34.30 -22.91
C TYR A 246 -11.34 -33.39 -23.07
N MET A 247 -11.36 -32.49 -24.06
CA MET A 247 -10.27 -31.53 -24.29
C MET A 247 -9.99 -30.67 -23.05
N ARG A 248 -11.03 -30.14 -22.38
CA ARG A 248 -10.86 -29.37 -21.13
C ARG A 248 -10.20 -30.18 -20.01
N ARG A 249 -10.47 -31.48 -19.91
CA ARG A 249 -9.81 -32.34 -18.92
C ARG A 249 -8.33 -32.53 -19.25
N LEU A 250 -8.00 -32.79 -20.52
CA LEU A 250 -6.61 -32.90 -20.96
C LEU A 250 -5.85 -31.60 -20.75
N ASP A 251 -6.43 -30.48 -21.16
CA ASP A 251 -5.84 -29.15 -21.02
C ASP A 251 -5.54 -28.82 -19.55
N LYS A 252 -6.49 -29.14 -18.65
CA LYS A 252 -6.28 -28.97 -17.21
C LYS A 252 -5.08 -29.79 -16.71
N ILE A 253 -4.96 -31.06 -17.08
CA ILE A 253 -3.81 -31.90 -16.67
C ILE A 253 -2.51 -31.35 -17.26
N LEU A 254 -2.51 -30.94 -18.53
CA LEU A 254 -1.34 -30.36 -19.18
C LEU A 254 -0.86 -29.08 -18.49
N HIS A 255 -1.79 -28.20 -18.11
CA HIS A 255 -1.46 -26.97 -17.39
C HIS A 255 -0.80 -27.27 -16.05
N GLN A 256 -1.29 -28.27 -15.32
CA GLN A 256 -0.69 -28.71 -14.05
C GLN A 256 0.72 -29.26 -14.22
N ILE A 257 0.98 -30.03 -15.29
CA ILE A 257 2.35 -30.50 -15.62
C ILE A 257 3.29 -29.31 -15.83
N LEU A 258 2.85 -28.29 -16.57
CA LEU A 258 3.66 -27.09 -16.86
C LEU A 258 3.95 -26.27 -15.60
N LEU A 259 2.97 -26.14 -14.69
CA LEU A 259 3.17 -25.48 -13.40
C LEU A 259 4.17 -26.23 -12.53
N LYS A 260 4.01 -27.55 -12.37
CA LYS A 260 4.90 -28.36 -11.54
C LYS A 260 6.35 -28.35 -12.04
N LYS A 261 6.53 -28.39 -13.37
CA LYS A 261 7.86 -28.33 -14.01
C LYS A 261 8.59 -27.00 -13.82
N ARG A 262 7.89 -25.89 -13.53
CA ARG A 262 8.55 -24.61 -13.19
C ARG A 262 9.03 -24.53 -11.75
N SER A 263 8.53 -25.43 -10.89
CA SER A 263 8.83 -25.46 -9.46
C SER A 263 9.86 -26.52 -9.07
N GLU A 264 10.22 -27.42 -9.99
CA GLU A 264 11.30 -28.43 -9.87
C GLU A 264 12.57 -27.95 -10.61
#